data_AF-A0A7V3WNJ2-F1
#
_entry.id   AF-A0A7V3WNJ2-F1
#
_cell.length_a   1.000
_cell.length_b   1.000
_cell.length_c   1.000
_cell.angle_alpha   90.00
_cell.angle_beta   90.00
_cell.angle_gamma   90.00
#
_symmetry.space_group_name_H-M   'P 1'
#
loop_
_entity.id
_entity.type
_entity.pdbx_description
1 polymer ?
#
loop_
_entity_poly.entity_id
_entity_poly.type
_entity_poly.pdbx_seq_one_letter_code
_entity_poly.pdbx_strand_id
1 'polypeptide(L)'
;MKTQALLCTVMVAGLHAPALEVPLTVQEAFGVPRRAAPVSSGICFPRGVLRTNQLFSLWAGDREVPLQVSPLVIQPDGSLRWALLDFQVDLGAKESRQFVLRTEPPRVQVRQPIQIGQTAEAVTINTGPLRFSVSKTKPFALFERVQVDGRLVAEGGAVEFVEAKTGTRYTAGVPSRVTLEYAGPLRVTLRVDYAYIGSGDCRLVGITRLTAWAGRTDVRLQHILANSNPEQVYHANIQRATLGLRHRLGPQAEARAGAGGVSAPLAEGTRVWLHQGKERRYYNDPIPDAARAGVGDR
;
A
#
# COMPACT_ATOMS: atom_id res chain seq x y z
N MET A 1 60.59 29.98 28.15
CA MET A 1 60.02 29.24 27.01
C MET A 1 58.53 29.02 27.28
N LYS A 2 57.66 29.85 26.71
CA LYS A 2 56.20 29.75 26.82
C LYS A 2 55.67 29.27 25.47
N THR A 3 55.12 28.07 25.44
CA THR A 3 54.57 27.41 24.26
C THR A 3 53.24 28.06 23.89
N GLN A 4 53.18 28.75 22.74
CA GLN A 4 51.93 29.20 22.15
C GLN A 4 51.33 28.04 21.35
N ALA A 5 50.17 27.53 21.79
CA ALA A 5 49.36 26.61 21.01
C ALA A 5 48.34 27.41 20.20
N LEU A 6 48.42 27.31 18.87
CA LEU A 6 47.45 27.88 17.95
C LEU A 6 46.20 26.98 17.94
N LEU A 7 45.08 27.46 18.50
CA LEU A 7 43.79 26.78 18.43
C LEU A 7 43.18 27.05 17.04
N CYS A 8 43.23 26.07 16.14
CA CYS A 8 42.56 26.14 14.84
C CYS A 8 41.10 25.75 15.03
N THR A 9 40.23 26.74 15.24
CA THR A 9 38.78 26.53 15.26
C THR A 9 38.31 26.27 13.83
N VAL A 10 38.11 25.00 13.47
CA VAL A 10 37.40 24.64 12.24
C VAL A 10 35.92 24.96 12.46
N MET A 11 35.49 26.13 12.01
CA MET A 11 34.08 26.36 11.74
C MET A 11 33.68 25.43 10.58
N VAL A 12 33.07 24.30 10.91
CA VAL A 12 32.28 23.56 9.94
C VAL A 12 31.07 24.43 9.64
N ALA A 13 31.19 25.28 8.61
CA ALA A 13 30.04 25.89 7.99
C ALA A 13 29.18 24.75 7.47
N GLY A 14 28.14 24.38 8.22
CA GLY A 14 27.11 23.50 7.74
C GLY A 14 26.54 24.14 6.48
N LEU A 15 26.86 23.56 5.32
CA LEU A 15 26.20 23.82 4.06
C LEU A 15 24.71 23.55 4.30
N HIS A 16 23.98 24.59 4.69
CA HIS A 16 22.54 24.55 4.69
C HIS A 16 22.17 24.31 3.23
N ALA A 17 21.47 23.21 2.97
CA ALA A 17 20.83 23.03 1.69
C ALA A 17 20.03 24.30 1.37
N PRO A 18 19.98 24.74 0.10
CA PRO A 18 19.21 25.93 -0.25
C PRO A 18 17.78 25.76 0.28
N ALA A 19 17.27 26.79 0.94
CA ALA A 19 15.91 26.80 1.46
C ALA A 19 14.93 26.66 0.29
N LEU A 20 14.51 25.43 0.02
CA LEU A 20 13.57 25.10 -1.03
C LEU A 20 12.19 24.98 -0.38
N GLU A 21 11.24 25.72 -0.94
CA GLU A 21 9.82 25.56 -0.66
C GLU A 21 9.12 25.00 -1.90
N VAL A 22 8.39 23.90 -1.73
CA VAL A 22 7.60 23.30 -2.80
C VAL A 22 6.12 23.38 -2.43
N PRO A 23 5.32 24.22 -3.13
CA PRO A 23 3.89 24.27 -2.89
C PRO A 23 3.22 23.00 -3.44
N LEU A 24 2.34 22.42 -2.65
CA LEU A 24 1.57 21.21 -2.98
C LEU A 24 0.08 21.52 -2.79
N THR A 25 -0.76 20.92 -3.63
CA THR A 25 -2.23 20.98 -3.46
C THR A 25 -2.78 19.57 -3.41
N VAL A 26 -3.61 19.28 -2.42
CA VAL A 26 -4.38 18.03 -2.31
C VAL A 26 -5.84 18.36 -2.48
N GLN A 27 -6.52 17.66 -3.39
CA GLN A 27 -7.93 17.84 -3.69
C GLN A 27 -8.72 16.55 -3.43
N GLU A 28 -9.88 16.69 -2.79
CA GLU A 28 -10.88 15.63 -2.71
C GLU A 28 -11.75 15.64 -3.98
N ALA A 29 -11.56 14.67 -4.88
CA ALA A 29 -12.20 14.71 -6.19
C ALA A 29 -13.62 14.10 -6.22
N PHE A 30 -14.04 13.34 -5.21
CA PHE A 30 -15.21 12.46 -5.31
C PHE A 30 -16.47 12.97 -4.59
N GLY A 31 -16.38 14.12 -3.91
CA GLY A 31 -17.50 14.69 -3.14
C GLY A 31 -17.77 13.96 -1.82
N VAL A 32 -16.76 13.29 -1.26
CA VAL A 32 -16.90 12.52 -0.02
C VAL A 32 -15.89 13.03 1.01
N PRO A 33 -16.33 13.43 2.22
CA PRO A 33 -15.40 13.88 3.25
C PRO A 33 -14.41 12.77 3.61
N ARG A 34 -13.17 13.17 3.85
CA ARG A 34 -12.02 12.34 4.16
C ARG A 34 -11.54 12.66 5.57
N ARG A 35 -11.31 11.63 6.37
CA ARG A 35 -10.68 11.75 7.68
C ARG A 35 -9.38 10.96 7.70
N ALA A 36 -8.32 11.57 8.19
CA ALA A 36 -6.96 11.04 8.24
C ALA A 36 -6.58 10.30 6.95
N ALA A 37 -6.99 10.82 5.80
CA ALA A 37 -6.84 10.13 4.53
C ALA A 37 -5.36 10.12 4.14
N PRO A 38 -4.83 8.95 3.76
CA PRO A 38 -3.44 8.86 3.35
C PRO A 38 -3.23 9.57 2.02
N VAL A 39 -2.18 10.37 1.96
CA VAL A 39 -1.68 11.01 0.74
C VAL A 39 -0.28 10.48 0.48
N SER A 40 -0.08 9.97 -0.73
CA SER A 40 1.22 9.51 -1.21
C SER A 40 1.54 10.23 -2.52
N SER A 41 2.64 10.98 -2.58
CA SER A 41 3.02 11.73 -3.79
C SER A 41 4.52 11.74 -3.99
N GLY A 42 4.97 11.49 -5.23
CA GLY A 42 6.36 11.62 -5.62
C GLY A 42 6.69 13.06 -5.99
N ILE A 43 7.65 13.67 -5.30
CA ILE A 43 8.13 15.02 -5.59
C ILE A 43 9.50 14.93 -6.25
N CYS A 44 9.62 15.61 -7.38
CA CYS A 44 10.85 15.70 -8.17
C CYS A 44 11.59 16.99 -7.81
N PHE A 45 12.85 16.87 -7.41
CA PHE A 45 13.69 17.99 -7.01
C PHE A 45 14.71 18.35 -8.10
N PRO A 46 15.20 19.60 -8.15
CA PRO A 46 16.30 19.96 -9.04
C PRO A 46 17.50 19.01 -8.90
N ARG A 47 18.13 18.65 -10.03
CA ARG A 47 19.28 17.72 -10.04
C ARG A 47 20.46 18.30 -9.26
N GLY A 48 21.16 17.47 -8.50
CA GLY A 48 22.37 17.87 -7.77
C GLY A 48 22.15 18.81 -6.57
N VAL A 49 20.91 19.21 -6.27
CA VAL A 49 20.63 20.22 -5.23
C VAL A 49 20.47 19.61 -3.84
N LEU A 50 19.74 18.51 -3.71
CA LEU A 50 19.46 17.89 -2.41
C LEU A 50 20.25 16.60 -2.24
N ARG A 51 20.75 16.36 -1.02
CA ARG A 51 21.40 15.08 -0.65
C ARG A 51 20.35 14.07 -0.19
N THR A 52 20.69 12.78 -0.22
CA THR A 52 19.79 11.69 0.18
C THR A 52 19.34 11.77 1.65
N ASN A 53 20.14 12.36 2.53
CA ASN A 53 19.82 12.56 3.95
C ASN A 53 19.13 13.91 4.24
N GLN A 54 18.67 14.64 3.21
CA GLN A 54 17.92 15.88 3.39
C GLN A 54 16.67 15.63 4.23
N LEU A 55 16.50 16.43 5.28
CA LEU A 55 15.29 16.43 6.09
C LEU A 55 14.26 17.39 5.51
N PHE A 56 12.99 17.04 5.68
CA PHE A 56 11.87 17.86 5.23
C PHE A 56 10.81 17.99 6.32
N SER A 57 10.12 19.11 6.30
CA SER A 57 8.87 19.36 7.04
C SER A 57 7.75 19.68 6.05
N LEU A 58 6.50 19.40 6.44
CA LEU A 58 5.32 19.70 5.64
C LEU A 58 4.40 20.62 6.43
N TRP A 59 3.98 21.73 5.82
CA TRP A 59 3.18 22.76 6.49
C TRP A 59 1.84 22.95 5.80
N ALA A 60 0.77 23.07 6.59
CA ALA A 60 -0.55 23.53 6.17
C ALA A 60 -0.83 24.88 6.84
N GLY A 61 -0.54 25.98 6.16
CA GLY A 61 -0.42 27.30 6.81
C GLY A 61 0.67 27.26 7.89
N ASP A 62 0.33 27.69 9.10
CA ASP A 62 1.27 27.74 10.23
C ASP A 62 1.36 26.42 11.02
N ARG A 63 0.65 25.37 10.57
CA ARG A 63 0.64 24.06 11.24
C ARG A 63 1.52 23.08 10.49
N GLU A 64 2.55 22.59 11.17
CA GLU A 64 3.33 21.46 10.69
C GLU A 64 2.53 20.14 10.80
N VAL A 65 2.65 19.31 9.77
CA VAL A 65 1.97 18.02 9.60
C VAL A 65 3.01 16.90 9.69
N PRO A 66 2.75 15.79 10.42
CA PRO A 66 3.63 14.64 10.40
C PRO A 66 3.87 14.16 8.98
N LEU A 67 5.13 14.06 8.60
CA LEU A 67 5.56 13.68 7.26
C LEU A 67 6.51 12.49 7.34
N GLN A 68 6.30 11.51 6.49
CA GLN A 68 7.26 10.48 6.19
C GLN A 68 7.80 10.72 4.77
N VAL A 69 9.13 10.75 4.65
CA VAL A 69 9.81 10.90 3.37
C VAL A 69 10.62 9.64 3.08
N SER A 70 10.57 9.17 1.83
CA SER A 70 11.44 8.08 1.39
C SER A 70 12.10 8.41 0.05
N PRO A 71 13.41 8.20 -0.08
CA PRO A 71 14.08 8.39 -1.36
C PRO A 71 13.53 7.39 -2.39
N LEU A 72 13.15 7.89 -3.56
CA LEU A 72 12.71 7.07 -4.71
C LEU A 72 13.80 6.95 -5.76
N VAL A 73 14.46 8.07 -6.07
CA VAL A 73 15.53 8.12 -7.08
C VAL A 73 16.71 8.88 -6.50
N ILE A 74 17.80 8.16 -6.31
CA ILE A 74 19.11 8.69 -5.96
C ILE A 74 19.95 8.66 -7.25
N GLN A 75 20.53 9.79 -7.61
CA GLN A 75 21.37 9.90 -8.79
C GLN A 75 22.77 9.31 -8.54
N PRO A 76 23.55 9.02 -9.60
CA PRO A 76 24.91 8.49 -9.45
C PRO A 76 25.85 9.35 -8.59
N ASP A 77 25.61 10.67 -8.52
CA ASP A 77 26.36 11.62 -7.69
C ASP A 77 25.90 11.66 -6.21
N GLY A 78 24.96 10.79 -5.84
CA GLY A 78 24.38 10.69 -4.49
C GLY A 78 23.28 11.72 -4.19
N SER A 79 22.92 12.57 -5.15
CA SER A 79 21.85 13.55 -4.97
C SER A 79 20.46 12.92 -5.08
N LEU A 80 19.52 13.44 -4.28
CA LEU A 80 18.13 13.03 -4.24
C LEU A 80 17.36 13.73 -5.36
N ARG A 81 16.87 12.96 -6.34
CA ARG A 81 16.09 13.49 -7.46
C ARG A 81 14.58 13.32 -7.27
N TRP A 82 14.15 12.21 -6.68
CA TRP A 82 12.75 11.98 -6.35
C TRP A 82 12.60 11.49 -4.92
N ALA A 83 11.68 12.07 -4.18
CA ALA A 83 11.24 11.54 -2.89
C ALA A 83 9.76 11.24 -2.91
N LEU A 84 9.37 10.19 -2.20
CA LEU A 84 7.98 9.89 -1.89
C LEU A 84 7.63 10.57 -0.57
N LEU A 85 6.56 11.36 -0.59
CA LEU A 85 5.94 11.91 0.60
C LEU A 85 4.75 11.04 0.99
N ASP A 86 4.67 10.70 2.26
CA ASP A 86 3.54 10.04 2.89
C ASP A 86 3.08 10.86 4.10
N PHE A 87 1.83 11.32 4.08
CA PHE A 87 1.20 12.08 5.16
C PHE A 87 -0.31 11.82 5.18
N GLN A 88 -1.01 12.38 6.17
CA GLN A 88 -2.46 12.23 6.30
C GLN A 88 -3.15 13.60 6.39
N VAL A 89 -4.33 13.71 5.79
CA VAL A 89 -5.12 14.94 5.76
C VAL A 89 -6.61 14.68 6.00
N ASP A 90 -7.28 15.59 6.71
CA ASP A 90 -8.73 15.68 6.75
C ASP A 90 -9.22 16.64 5.66
N LEU A 91 -10.16 16.24 4.81
CA LEU A 91 -10.75 17.10 3.79
C LEU A 91 -12.28 16.97 3.81
N GLY A 92 -12.99 18.08 3.66
CA GLY A 92 -14.40 18.10 3.30
C GLY A 92 -14.64 17.55 1.89
N ALA A 93 -15.91 17.29 1.57
CA ALA A 93 -16.30 16.93 0.21
C ALA A 93 -15.90 18.03 -0.78
N LYS A 94 -15.22 17.67 -1.88
CA LYS A 94 -14.70 18.62 -2.88
C LYS A 94 -13.70 19.67 -2.35
N GLU A 95 -13.20 19.53 -1.11
CA GLU A 95 -12.24 20.47 -0.56
C GLU A 95 -10.87 20.32 -1.23
N SER A 96 -10.19 21.45 -1.46
CA SER A 96 -8.78 21.52 -1.79
C SER A 96 -8.01 22.17 -0.65
N ARG A 97 -6.83 21.64 -0.32
CA ARG A 97 -5.93 22.20 0.68
C ARG A 97 -4.52 22.34 0.16
N GLN A 98 -3.91 23.48 0.46
CA GLN A 98 -2.52 23.77 0.13
C GLN A 98 -1.59 23.33 1.24
N PHE A 99 -0.40 22.89 0.84
CA PHE A 99 0.71 22.56 1.71
C PHE A 99 2.01 23.14 1.17
N VAL A 100 3.00 23.31 2.03
CA VAL A 100 4.36 23.69 1.63
C VAL A 100 5.33 22.67 2.21
N LEU A 101 6.07 21.99 1.33
CA LEU A 101 7.21 21.17 1.72
C LEU A 101 8.44 22.06 1.84
N ARG A 102 9.13 22.00 2.98
CA ARG A 102 10.35 22.78 3.23
C ARG A 102 11.55 21.87 3.47
N THR A 103 12.73 22.27 3.00
CA THR A 103 14.00 21.59 3.27
C THR A 103 14.56 21.97 4.64
N GLU A 104 13.88 21.55 5.70
CA GLU A 104 14.26 21.77 7.08
C GLU A 104 13.94 20.54 7.95
N PRO A 105 14.54 20.40 9.13
CA PRO A 105 14.18 19.32 10.06
C PRO A 105 12.72 19.44 10.52
N PRO A 106 11.96 18.33 10.56
CA PRO A 106 10.59 18.34 11.09
C PRO A 106 10.60 18.55 12.61
N ARG A 107 9.64 19.31 13.12
CA ARG A 107 9.40 19.55 14.56
C ARG A 107 8.25 18.70 15.08
N VAL A 108 7.40 18.17 14.19
CA VAL A 108 6.29 17.29 14.55
C VAL A 108 6.59 15.85 14.17
N GLN A 109 6.42 14.95 15.14
CA GLN A 109 6.56 13.51 14.97
C GLN A 109 5.20 12.82 14.83
N VAL A 110 5.23 11.60 14.29
CA VAL A 110 4.06 10.73 14.21
C VAL A 110 3.70 10.24 15.61
N ARG A 111 2.51 10.60 16.10
CA ARG A 111 2.09 10.31 17.49
C ARG A 111 2.02 8.81 17.81
N GLN A 112 1.53 8.02 16.87
CA GLN A 112 1.39 6.56 16.99
C GLN A 112 2.00 5.92 15.75
N PRO A 113 3.33 5.71 15.71
CA PRO A 113 3.98 5.12 14.56
C PRO A 113 3.55 3.66 14.40
N ILE A 114 3.49 3.19 13.15
CA ILE A 114 3.24 1.78 12.85
C ILE A 114 4.32 0.92 13.52
N GLN A 115 3.89 -0.11 14.24
CA GLN A 115 4.76 -1.12 14.82
C GLN A 115 4.78 -2.36 13.92
N ILE A 116 5.96 -2.87 13.66
CA ILE A 116 6.17 -4.05 12.81
C ILE A 116 6.90 -5.11 13.63
N GLY A 117 6.28 -6.28 13.77
CA GLY A 117 6.90 -7.46 14.34
C GLY A 117 7.28 -8.45 13.24
N GLN A 118 8.48 -9.01 13.30
CA GLN A 118 8.91 -10.07 12.38
C GLN A 118 9.47 -11.25 13.16
N THR A 119 8.99 -12.44 12.83
CA THR A 119 9.56 -13.71 13.29
C THR A 119 9.91 -14.57 12.08
N ALA A 120 10.49 -15.76 12.33
CA ALA A 120 10.66 -16.77 11.29
C ALA A 120 9.30 -17.22 10.69
N GLU A 121 8.23 -17.15 11.48
CA GLU A 121 6.92 -17.72 11.14
C GLU A 121 5.94 -16.71 10.56
N ALA A 122 6.06 -15.41 10.90
CA ALA A 122 5.08 -14.41 10.51
C ALA A 122 5.64 -12.98 10.45
N VAL A 123 4.90 -12.10 9.79
CA VAL A 123 5.01 -10.64 9.93
C VAL A 123 3.72 -10.12 10.56
N THR A 124 3.83 -9.28 11.59
CA THR A 124 2.71 -8.61 12.26
C THR A 124 2.82 -7.10 12.05
N ILE A 125 1.71 -6.47 11.66
CA ILE A 125 1.57 -5.02 11.48
C ILE A 125 0.58 -4.51 12.52
N ASN A 126 0.93 -3.44 13.23
CA ASN A 126 0.05 -2.75 14.16
C ASN A 126 0.04 -1.24 13.85
N THR A 127 -1.12 -0.70 13.49
CA THR A 127 -1.31 0.73 13.18
C THR A 127 -1.74 1.55 14.38
N GLY A 128 -1.94 0.93 15.54
CA GLY A 128 -2.68 1.47 16.68
C GLY A 128 -4.00 0.71 16.84
N PRO A 129 -5.08 1.14 16.16
CA PRO A 129 -6.39 0.50 16.29
C PRO A 129 -6.49 -0.82 15.52
N LEU A 130 -5.63 -1.08 14.52
CA LEU A 130 -5.63 -2.32 13.75
C LEU A 130 -4.33 -3.09 13.95
N ARG A 131 -4.46 -4.41 14.17
CA ARG A 131 -3.36 -5.37 14.16
C ARG A 131 -3.67 -6.52 13.22
N PHE A 132 -2.79 -6.84 12.29
CA PHE A 132 -2.91 -8.05 11.47
C PHE A 132 -1.59 -8.79 11.32
N SER A 133 -1.66 -10.09 11.02
CA SER A 133 -0.49 -10.92 10.73
C SER A 133 -0.61 -11.67 9.40
N VAL A 134 0.53 -11.95 8.79
CA VAL A 134 0.68 -12.79 7.61
C VAL A 134 1.70 -13.88 7.95
N SER A 135 1.29 -15.14 7.80
CA SER A 135 2.17 -16.30 7.98
C SER A 135 3.17 -16.41 6.82
N LYS A 136 4.39 -16.84 7.14
CA LYS A 136 5.45 -17.22 6.20
C LYS A 136 5.51 -18.73 5.93
N THR A 137 4.82 -19.53 6.76
CA THR A 137 4.97 -21.00 6.79
C THR A 137 3.70 -21.75 6.42
N LYS A 138 2.56 -21.07 6.33
CA LYS A 138 1.26 -21.65 5.93
C LYS A 138 0.86 -21.16 4.53
N PRO A 139 0.00 -21.90 3.81
CA PRO A 139 -0.60 -21.42 2.57
C PRO A 139 -1.21 -20.02 2.73
N PHE A 140 -0.97 -19.14 1.77
CA PHE A 140 -1.36 -17.74 1.89
C PHE A 140 -2.89 -17.56 1.82
N ALA A 141 -3.46 -17.00 2.88
CA ALA A 141 -4.90 -16.82 3.04
C ALA A 141 -5.27 -15.35 3.37
N LEU A 142 -4.57 -14.38 2.76
CA LEU A 142 -4.62 -12.94 3.04
C LEU A 142 -4.08 -12.55 4.41
N PHE A 143 -4.79 -12.94 5.47
CA PHE A 143 -4.45 -12.65 6.85
C PHE A 143 -4.50 -13.93 7.66
N GLU A 144 -3.51 -14.18 8.50
CA GLU A 144 -3.62 -15.22 9.52
C GLU A 144 -4.59 -14.76 10.62
N ARG A 145 -4.47 -13.51 11.06
CA ARG A 145 -5.33 -12.92 12.09
C ARG A 145 -5.47 -11.42 11.85
N VAL A 146 -6.66 -10.87 12.09
CA VAL A 146 -6.94 -9.43 12.06
C VAL A 146 -7.72 -9.04 13.31
N GLN A 147 -7.21 -8.06 14.04
CA GLN A 147 -7.83 -7.49 15.23
C GLN A 147 -8.04 -5.98 15.05
N VAL A 148 -9.19 -5.49 15.50
CA VAL A 148 -9.48 -4.06 15.64
C VAL A 148 -9.80 -3.79 17.10
N ASP A 149 -9.09 -2.85 17.72
CA ASP A 149 -9.20 -2.51 19.15
C ASP A 149 -9.16 -3.75 20.06
N GLY A 150 -8.26 -4.69 19.74
CA GLY A 150 -8.09 -5.97 20.45
C GLY A 150 -9.11 -7.06 20.12
N ARG A 151 -10.22 -6.73 19.44
CA ARG A 151 -11.25 -7.70 19.05
C ARG A 151 -10.88 -8.39 17.73
N LEU A 152 -10.94 -9.72 17.70
CA LEU A 152 -10.75 -10.51 16.47
C LEU A 152 -11.89 -10.24 15.47
N VAL A 153 -11.55 -9.74 14.28
CA VAL A 153 -12.53 -9.38 13.22
C VAL A 153 -12.37 -10.20 11.95
N ALA A 154 -11.21 -10.82 11.70
CA ALA A 154 -11.03 -11.79 10.62
C ALA A 154 -9.89 -12.76 10.94
N GLU A 155 -9.96 -13.97 10.38
CA GLU A 155 -9.00 -15.05 10.60
C GLU A 155 -8.99 -16.00 9.40
N GLY A 156 -7.94 -15.93 8.60
CA GLY A 156 -7.85 -16.66 7.34
C GLY A 156 -8.72 -16.07 6.22
N GLY A 157 -8.78 -16.83 5.14
CA GLY A 157 -9.37 -16.39 3.89
C GLY A 157 -9.06 -17.39 2.78
N ALA A 158 -9.18 -16.94 1.54
CA ALA A 158 -8.81 -17.73 0.38
C ALA A 158 -8.23 -16.82 -0.69
N VAL A 159 -7.17 -17.26 -1.35
CA VAL A 159 -6.70 -16.67 -2.60
C VAL A 159 -6.58 -17.78 -3.62
N GLU A 160 -7.42 -17.72 -4.65
CA GLU A 160 -7.56 -18.84 -5.57
C GLU A 160 -8.06 -18.42 -6.95
N PHE A 161 -7.88 -19.29 -7.92
CA PHE A 161 -8.53 -19.19 -9.21
C PHE A 161 -8.98 -20.57 -9.72
N VAL A 162 -9.90 -20.55 -10.68
CA VAL A 162 -10.40 -21.75 -11.38
C VAL A 162 -10.03 -21.64 -12.85
N GLU A 163 -9.38 -22.68 -13.37
CA GLU A 163 -9.01 -22.80 -14.78
C GLU A 163 -10.22 -23.24 -15.60
N ALA A 164 -10.47 -22.54 -16.72
CA ALA A 164 -11.73 -22.62 -17.44
C ALA A 164 -11.92 -23.89 -18.27
N LYS A 165 -10.84 -24.55 -18.70
CA LYS A 165 -10.93 -25.74 -19.57
C LYS A 165 -11.15 -27.02 -18.78
N THR A 166 -10.52 -27.11 -17.62
CA THR A 166 -10.44 -28.29 -16.78
C THR A 166 -11.32 -28.17 -15.54
N GLY A 167 -11.71 -26.95 -15.15
CA GLY A 167 -12.37 -26.69 -13.87
C GLY A 167 -11.43 -26.84 -12.67
N THR A 168 -10.13 -27.03 -12.90
CA THR A 168 -9.15 -27.23 -11.82
C THR A 168 -9.07 -25.97 -10.95
N ARG A 169 -9.22 -26.17 -9.64
CA ARG A 169 -9.05 -25.12 -8.64
C ARG A 169 -7.58 -25.05 -8.21
N TYR A 170 -7.03 -23.85 -8.23
CA TYR A 170 -5.69 -23.55 -7.74
C TYR A 170 -5.75 -22.55 -6.59
N THR A 171 -5.03 -22.84 -5.51
CA THR A 171 -5.00 -22.02 -4.28
C THR A 171 -3.60 -21.47 -4.05
N ALA A 172 -3.48 -20.34 -3.36
CA ALA A 172 -2.19 -19.79 -3.01
C ALA A 172 -1.41 -20.74 -2.08
N GLY A 173 -0.21 -21.12 -2.50
CA GLY A 173 0.71 -21.93 -1.70
C GLY A 173 1.34 -21.15 -0.55
N VAL A 174 2.30 -21.79 0.13
CA VAL A 174 3.11 -21.13 1.15
C VAL A 174 3.89 -19.97 0.50
N PRO A 175 3.96 -18.78 1.12
CA PRO A 175 4.76 -17.67 0.60
C PRO A 175 6.21 -18.07 0.33
N SER A 176 6.66 -17.87 -0.90
CA SER A 176 8.08 -17.99 -1.23
C SER A 176 8.86 -16.76 -0.76
N ARG A 177 8.17 -15.62 -0.62
CA ARG A 177 8.77 -14.38 -0.12
C ARG A 177 7.73 -13.51 0.59
N VAL A 178 8.13 -12.95 1.74
CA VAL A 178 7.36 -11.95 2.48
C VAL A 178 8.31 -10.79 2.80
N THR A 179 8.10 -9.64 2.16
CA THR A 179 9.02 -8.49 2.24
C THR A 179 8.27 -7.19 2.49
N LEU A 180 8.86 -6.30 3.29
CA LEU A 180 8.39 -4.92 3.39
C LEU A 180 8.95 -4.14 2.19
N GLU A 181 8.09 -3.80 1.23
CA GLU A 181 8.47 -2.89 0.14
C GLU A 181 8.50 -1.44 0.63
N TYR A 182 7.72 -1.15 1.67
CA TYR A 182 7.72 0.14 2.33
C TYR A 182 7.54 -0.04 3.83
N ALA A 183 8.36 0.63 4.63
CA ALA A 183 8.27 0.59 6.09
C ALA A 183 8.65 1.94 6.68
N GLY A 184 7.70 2.63 7.28
CA GLY A 184 7.99 3.71 8.19
C GLY A 184 6.79 4.08 9.04
N PRO A 185 6.87 5.20 9.78
CA PRO A 185 5.95 5.47 10.87
C PRO A 185 4.50 5.74 10.44
N LEU A 186 4.25 6.23 9.22
CA LEU A 186 2.90 6.57 8.71
C LEU A 186 2.31 5.52 7.78
N ARG A 187 3.14 4.81 7.02
CA ARG A 187 2.70 3.81 6.04
C ARG A 187 3.64 2.61 6.03
N VAL A 188 3.04 1.43 5.87
CA VAL A 188 3.74 0.17 5.61
C VAL A 188 3.08 -0.53 4.42
N THR A 189 3.90 -1.13 3.56
CA THR A 189 3.44 -2.00 2.46
C THR A 189 4.18 -3.34 2.55
N LEU A 190 3.43 -4.37 2.91
CA LEU A 190 3.89 -5.75 2.94
C LEU A 190 3.59 -6.41 1.59
N ARG A 191 4.62 -6.94 0.92
CA ARG A 191 4.49 -7.77 -0.27
C ARG A 191 4.64 -9.25 0.09
N VAL A 192 3.76 -10.06 -0.48
CA VAL A 192 3.74 -11.51 -0.38
C VAL A 192 3.77 -12.09 -1.79
N ASP A 193 4.78 -12.89 -2.09
CA ASP A 193 4.93 -13.64 -3.33
C ASP A 193 4.72 -15.14 -3.06
N TYR A 194 3.99 -15.83 -3.93
CA TYR A 194 3.68 -17.26 -3.80
C TYR A 194 3.34 -17.88 -5.16
N ALA A 195 3.47 -19.21 -5.25
CA ALA A 195 2.95 -19.98 -6.37
C ALA A 195 1.49 -20.40 -6.10
N TYR A 196 0.72 -20.63 -7.17
CA TYR A 196 -0.58 -21.28 -7.07
C TYR A 196 -0.44 -22.80 -7.18
N ILE A 197 -1.05 -23.53 -6.25
CA ILE A 197 -0.96 -24.99 -6.10
C ILE A 197 -2.32 -25.64 -6.34
N GLY A 198 -2.32 -26.74 -7.08
CA GLY A 198 -3.50 -27.54 -7.42
C GLY A 198 -3.08 -28.85 -8.09
N SER A 199 -4.05 -29.64 -8.59
CA SER A 199 -3.78 -30.97 -9.15
C SER A 199 -3.17 -30.98 -10.55
N GLY A 200 -3.10 -29.84 -11.24
CA GLY A 200 -2.50 -29.71 -12.58
C GLY A 200 -1.18 -28.93 -12.59
N ASP A 201 -0.55 -28.83 -13.77
CA ASP A 201 0.68 -28.04 -13.99
C ASP A 201 0.35 -26.54 -14.03
N CYS A 202 0.27 -25.91 -12.85
CA CYS A 202 0.12 -24.47 -12.72
C CYS A 202 1.47 -23.78 -12.60
N ARG A 203 1.69 -22.79 -13.48
CA ARG A 203 2.88 -21.92 -13.47
C ARG A 203 2.57 -20.46 -13.18
N LEU A 204 1.35 -20.19 -12.69
CA LEU A 204 0.95 -18.85 -12.29
C LEU A 204 1.45 -18.57 -10.89
N VAL A 205 1.82 -17.31 -10.66
CA VAL A 205 2.25 -16.81 -9.36
C VAL A 205 1.31 -15.69 -8.90
N GLY A 206 1.19 -15.54 -7.59
CA GLY A 206 0.46 -14.46 -6.96
C GLY A 206 1.42 -13.46 -6.33
N ILE A 207 1.14 -12.17 -6.53
CA ILE A 207 1.83 -11.08 -5.87
C ILE A 207 0.77 -10.24 -5.16
N THR A 208 0.73 -10.32 -3.84
CA THR A 208 -0.22 -9.55 -3.02
C THR A 208 0.51 -8.50 -2.21
N ARG A 209 0.05 -7.25 -2.29
CA ARG A 209 0.52 -6.14 -1.45
C ARG A 209 -0.58 -5.73 -0.49
N LEU A 210 -0.23 -5.66 0.79
CA LEU A 210 -1.07 -5.18 1.88
C LEU A 210 -0.48 -3.87 2.39
N THR A 211 -1.17 -2.76 2.15
CA THR A 211 -0.77 -1.43 2.62
C THR A 211 -1.65 -1.00 3.78
N ALA A 212 -1.03 -0.53 4.86
CA ALA A 212 -1.71 -0.01 6.03
C ALA A 212 -1.07 1.31 6.48
N TRP A 213 -1.83 2.10 7.24
CA TRP A 213 -1.44 3.44 7.66
C TRP A 213 -1.66 3.66 9.16
N ALA A 214 -0.82 4.48 9.78
CA ALA A 214 -0.94 4.83 11.20
C ALA A 214 -2.33 5.36 11.55
N GLY A 215 -2.87 4.93 12.69
CA GLY A 215 -4.16 5.35 13.20
C GLY A 215 -5.39 4.88 12.39
N ARG A 216 -5.21 4.09 11.32
CA ARG A 216 -6.30 3.60 10.47
C ARG A 216 -6.60 2.13 10.68
N THR A 217 -7.84 1.74 10.39
CA THR A 217 -8.35 0.35 10.46
C THR A 217 -8.55 -0.31 9.11
N ASP A 218 -8.46 0.44 8.01
CA ASP A 218 -8.49 -0.11 6.66
C ASP A 218 -7.11 -0.59 6.18
N VAL A 219 -7.12 -1.64 5.38
CA VAL A 219 -5.95 -2.17 4.66
C VAL A 219 -6.25 -2.12 3.17
N ARG A 220 -5.37 -1.52 2.39
CA ARG A 220 -5.44 -1.62 0.93
C ARG A 220 -4.76 -2.88 0.47
N LEU A 221 -5.52 -3.73 -0.21
CA LEU A 221 -5.02 -4.92 -0.87
C LEU A 221 -4.86 -4.65 -2.37
N GLN A 222 -3.68 -4.91 -2.92
CA GLN A 222 -3.45 -5.00 -4.35
C GLN A 222 -2.98 -6.40 -4.69
N HIS A 223 -3.71 -7.10 -5.56
CA HIS A 223 -3.40 -8.47 -5.95
C HIS A 223 -3.13 -8.54 -7.44
N ILE A 224 -2.06 -9.25 -7.80
CA ILE A 224 -1.71 -9.60 -9.17
C ILE A 224 -1.69 -11.12 -9.25
N LEU A 225 -2.56 -11.67 -10.10
CA LEU A 225 -2.45 -13.03 -10.61
C LEU A 225 -1.61 -12.95 -11.89
N ALA A 226 -0.36 -13.40 -11.82
CA ALA A 226 0.62 -13.17 -12.85
C ALA A 226 0.93 -14.45 -13.64
N ASN A 227 0.83 -14.34 -14.96
CA ASN A 227 1.42 -15.26 -15.89
C ASN A 227 2.80 -14.74 -16.30
N SER A 228 3.79 -14.98 -15.44
CA SER A 228 5.15 -14.47 -15.59
C SER A 228 6.16 -15.62 -15.57
N ASN A 229 5.82 -16.73 -16.21
CA ASN A 229 6.74 -17.86 -16.37
C ASN A 229 7.92 -17.43 -17.28
N PRO A 230 9.16 -17.36 -16.76
CA PRO A 230 10.30 -16.90 -17.55
C PRO A 230 10.84 -17.96 -18.50
N GLU A 231 10.50 -19.25 -18.30
CA GLU A 231 11.10 -20.35 -19.04
C GLU A 231 10.39 -20.62 -20.37
N GLN A 232 9.07 -20.46 -20.41
CA GLN A 232 8.27 -20.73 -21.61
C GLN A 232 6.91 -20.05 -21.58
N VAL A 233 6.31 -19.91 -22.76
CA VAL A 233 4.92 -19.46 -22.90
C VAL A 233 4.00 -20.41 -22.14
N TYR A 234 3.20 -19.85 -21.25
CA TYR A 234 2.16 -20.57 -20.52
C TYR A 234 0.82 -19.94 -20.86
N HIS A 235 -0.19 -20.75 -21.19
CA HIS A 235 -1.53 -20.26 -21.49
C HIS A 235 -2.47 -20.62 -20.34
N ALA A 236 -2.97 -19.60 -19.65
CA ALA A 236 -3.98 -19.76 -18.61
C ALA A 236 -5.31 -19.15 -19.06
N ASN A 237 -6.38 -19.96 -19.01
CA ASN A 237 -7.75 -19.46 -19.18
C ASN A 237 -8.40 -19.44 -17.80
N ILE A 238 -8.65 -18.25 -17.28
CA ILE A 238 -9.16 -18.07 -15.92
C ILE A 238 -10.68 -17.89 -16.01
N GLN A 239 -11.43 -18.83 -15.44
CA GLN A 239 -12.88 -18.71 -15.32
C GLN A 239 -13.25 -17.72 -14.20
N ARG A 240 -12.59 -17.85 -13.05
CA ARG A 240 -12.82 -17.04 -11.86
C ARG A 240 -11.54 -16.91 -11.06
N ALA A 241 -11.30 -15.72 -10.49
CA ALA A 241 -10.32 -15.50 -9.44
C ALA A 241 -11.04 -14.94 -8.21
N THR A 242 -10.70 -15.43 -7.03
CA THR A 242 -11.40 -15.14 -5.77
C THR A 242 -10.42 -14.69 -4.72
N LEU A 243 -10.77 -13.59 -4.03
CA LEU A 243 -10.20 -13.20 -2.75
C LEU A 243 -11.30 -13.34 -1.70
N GLY A 244 -11.19 -14.35 -0.85
CA GLY A 244 -12.12 -14.62 0.24
C GLY A 244 -11.56 -14.13 1.56
N LEU A 245 -12.41 -13.55 2.40
CA LEU A 245 -12.08 -13.16 3.77
C LEU A 245 -13.01 -13.91 4.73
N ARG A 246 -12.46 -14.65 5.69
CA ARG A 246 -13.25 -15.23 6.78
C ARG A 246 -13.34 -14.21 7.91
N HIS A 247 -14.43 -13.45 7.93
CA HIS A 247 -14.63 -12.37 8.91
C HIS A 247 -15.56 -12.78 10.04
N ARG A 248 -15.51 -12.00 11.13
CA ARG A 248 -16.41 -12.01 12.28
C ARG A 248 -17.08 -10.64 12.48
N LEU A 249 -17.05 -9.81 11.44
CA LEU A 249 -17.81 -8.57 11.34
C LEU A 249 -19.28 -8.95 11.42
N GLY A 250 -20.03 -8.39 12.37
CA GLY A 250 -21.41 -8.77 12.67
C GLY A 250 -22.39 -8.52 11.50
N PRO A 251 -23.71 -8.61 11.74
CA PRO A 251 -24.72 -8.59 10.67
C PRO A 251 -24.76 -7.31 9.83
N GLN A 252 -24.12 -6.22 10.29
CA GLN A 252 -24.00 -4.95 9.56
C GLN A 252 -22.79 -4.89 8.62
N ALA A 253 -22.03 -5.98 8.48
CA ALA A 253 -20.91 -6.04 7.55
C ALA A 253 -21.42 -5.96 6.10
N GLU A 254 -20.80 -5.11 5.28
CA GLU A 254 -21.17 -4.93 3.87
C GLU A 254 -19.93 -5.05 2.97
N ALA A 255 -20.13 -5.62 1.79
CA ALA A 255 -19.19 -5.56 0.69
C ALA A 255 -19.72 -4.61 -0.38
N ARG A 256 -18.82 -3.77 -0.91
CA ARG A 256 -19.13 -2.79 -1.95
C ARG A 256 -18.23 -2.99 -3.15
N ALA A 257 -18.81 -2.98 -4.35
CA ALA A 257 -18.08 -3.07 -5.61
C ALA A 257 -18.36 -1.83 -6.49
N GLY A 258 -17.29 -1.24 -7.01
CA GLY A 258 -17.35 0.08 -7.67
C GLY A 258 -18.05 0.09 -9.04
N ALA A 259 -18.07 -1.03 -9.77
CA ALA A 259 -18.69 -1.09 -11.09
C ALA A 259 -20.21 -1.26 -10.96
N GLY A 260 -20.94 -0.14 -10.87
CA GLY A 260 -22.39 -0.14 -10.72
C GLY A 260 -22.89 0.04 -9.28
N GLY A 261 -22.00 0.36 -8.33
CA GLY A 261 -22.40 0.72 -6.97
C GLY A 261 -23.05 -0.40 -6.17
N VAL A 262 -22.70 -1.66 -6.45
CA VAL A 262 -23.25 -2.82 -5.75
C VAL A 262 -22.82 -2.79 -4.29
N SER A 263 -23.79 -2.88 -3.38
CA SER A 263 -23.59 -3.11 -1.94
C SER A 263 -24.38 -4.33 -1.53
N ALA A 264 -23.77 -5.22 -0.74
CA ALA A 264 -24.42 -6.42 -0.23
C ALA A 264 -23.96 -6.73 1.19
N PRO A 265 -24.83 -7.28 2.06
CA PRO A 265 -24.41 -7.82 3.34
C PRO A 265 -23.34 -8.89 3.16
N LEU A 266 -22.33 -8.91 4.04
CA LEU A 266 -21.33 -9.97 4.11
C LEU A 266 -21.84 -11.11 5.00
N ALA A 267 -23.01 -11.67 4.70
CA ALA A 267 -23.46 -12.90 5.36
C ALA A 267 -22.64 -14.11 4.87
N GLU A 268 -22.61 -15.20 5.64
CA GLU A 268 -21.92 -16.42 5.24
C GLU A 268 -22.36 -16.88 3.83
N GLY A 269 -21.39 -17.24 2.99
CA GLY A 269 -21.64 -17.65 1.61
C GLY A 269 -21.93 -16.50 0.63
N THR A 270 -22.07 -15.25 1.09
CA THR A 270 -22.29 -14.11 0.19
C THR A 270 -21.05 -13.85 -0.66
N ARG A 271 -21.27 -13.76 -1.97
CA ARG A 271 -20.23 -13.42 -2.96
C ARG A 271 -20.60 -12.08 -3.57
N VAL A 272 -19.65 -11.15 -3.56
CA VAL A 272 -19.72 -9.95 -4.40
C VAL A 272 -18.65 -10.12 -5.46
N TRP A 273 -19.04 -10.02 -6.71
CA TRP A 273 -18.12 -10.18 -7.83
C TRP A 273 -17.97 -8.88 -8.58
N LEU A 274 -16.78 -8.71 -9.16
CA LEU A 274 -16.45 -7.65 -10.09
C LEU A 274 -15.92 -8.32 -11.36
N HIS A 275 -16.53 -8.00 -12.48
CA HIS A 275 -15.97 -8.23 -13.80
C HIS A 275 -15.31 -6.95 -14.29
N GLN A 276 -14.04 -7.03 -14.66
CA GLN A 276 -13.40 -6.02 -15.49
C GLN A 276 -13.01 -6.69 -16.81
N GLY A 277 -13.76 -6.37 -17.86
CA GLY A 277 -13.46 -6.73 -19.23
C GLY A 277 -12.25 -5.96 -19.75
N LYS A 278 -11.66 -6.46 -20.84
CA LYS A 278 -10.59 -5.74 -21.56
C LYS A 278 -11.22 -4.64 -22.42
N GLU A 279 -10.54 -3.51 -22.58
CA GLU A 279 -10.77 -2.68 -23.76
C GLU A 279 -10.32 -3.48 -25.00
N ARG A 280 -11.11 -3.46 -26.08
CA ARG A 280 -10.64 -4.05 -27.35
C ARG A 280 -9.47 -3.22 -27.87
N ARG A 281 -8.26 -3.76 -27.71
CA ARG A 281 -6.97 -3.13 -28.11
C ARG A 281 -6.91 -2.61 -29.56
N TYR A 282 -7.85 -3.02 -30.42
CA TYR A 282 -7.83 -2.73 -31.86
C TYR A 282 -8.96 -1.80 -32.36
N TYR A 283 -9.96 -1.43 -31.54
CA TYR A 283 -11.14 -0.74 -32.08
C TYR A 283 -11.60 0.53 -31.35
N ASN A 284 -10.96 0.95 -30.25
CA ASN A 284 -11.42 2.09 -29.42
C ASN A 284 -12.89 2.04 -28.95
N ASP A 285 -13.65 1.01 -29.33
CA ASP A 285 -14.97 0.74 -28.81
C ASP A 285 -14.83 0.12 -27.41
N PRO A 286 -15.30 0.82 -26.35
CA PRO A 286 -15.44 0.19 -25.06
C PRO A 286 -16.36 -1.02 -25.24
N ILE A 287 -15.93 -2.18 -24.73
CA ILE A 287 -16.82 -3.35 -24.68
C ILE A 287 -18.03 -2.92 -23.84
N PRO A 288 -19.27 -2.96 -24.38
CA PRO A 288 -20.46 -2.81 -23.55
C PRO A 288 -20.31 -3.81 -22.41
N ASP A 289 -20.37 -3.37 -21.15
CA ASP A 289 -20.10 -4.19 -19.95
C ASP A 289 -18.64 -4.40 -19.54
N ALA A 290 -17.73 -3.51 -19.96
CA ALA A 290 -16.33 -3.51 -19.55
C ALA A 290 -16.14 -3.52 -18.01
N ALA A 291 -17.09 -3.02 -17.24
CA ALA A 291 -17.11 -3.23 -15.80
C ALA A 291 -18.53 -3.55 -15.32
N ARG A 292 -18.72 -4.73 -14.70
CA ARG A 292 -19.97 -5.15 -14.06
C ARG A 292 -19.67 -5.62 -12.65
N ALA A 293 -20.59 -5.43 -11.72
CA ALA A 293 -20.56 -6.09 -10.43
C ALA A 293 -21.92 -6.71 -10.12
N GLY A 294 -21.93 -7.65 -9.18
CA GLY A 294 -23.16 -8.30 -8.73
C GLY A 294 -22.98 -9.07 -7.44
N VAL A 295 -24.07 -9.62 -6.95
CA VAL A 295 -24.16 -10.41 -5.71
C VAL A 295 -24.57 -11.83 -6.07
N GLY A 296 -24.01 -12.82 -5.37
CA GLY A 296 -24.24 -14.24 -5.63
C GLY A 296 -23.27 -14.81 -6.65
N ASP A 297 -23.72 -15.80 -7.41
CA ASP A 297 -22.92 -16.39 -8.47
C ASP A 297 -22.88 -15.48 -9.70
N ARG A 298 -21.77 -15.58 -10.44
CA ARG A 298 -21.58 -14.91 -11.73
C ARG A 298 -21.66 -15.93 -12.83
#